data_AF-A0A435G576-F1
#
_entry.id   AF-A0A435G576-F1
#
_cell.length_a   1.000
_cell.length_b   1.000
_cell.length_c   1.000
_cell.angle_alpha   90.00
_cell.angle_beta   90.00
_cell.angle_gamma   90.00
#
_symmetry.space_group_name_H-M   'P 1'
#
loop_
_entity.id
_entity.type
_entity.pdbx_description
1 polymer ?
#
loop_
_entity_poly.entity_id
_entity_poly.type
_entity_poly.pdbx_seq_one_letter_code
_entity_poly.pdbx_strand_id
1 'polypeptide(L)'
;MLEAMAGIGLPGTQDPNLDTVKLRQAASLANQVDGPERLTLFLAEAFKAPVQIKEFISAWITVPTGLQTRLAKAFAGLGKGATIGPRVFSRQSRIELRVGPLGYEEFKAFLPGGERLKLFKQAVRDMVGESLDVDLRIVLAREAVPPPQIGAVRLGRTAWLARPIERGDADDMRLRTIVGWRPEMTGVAA
;
A
#
# COMPACT_ATOMS: atom_id res chain seq x y z
N MET A 1 -10.90 21.18 18.86
CA MET A 1 -11.97 20.88 17.87
C MET A 1 -11.38 20.34 16.56
N LEU A 2 -10.43 21.05 15.92
CA LEU A 2 -9.78 20.57 14.67
C LEU A 2 -9.05 19.23 14.82
N GLU A 3 -8.38 19.00 15.95
CA GLU A 3 -7.72 17.71 16.23
C GLU A 3 -8.70 16.53 16.25
N ALA A 4 -9.90 16.73 16.82
CA ALA A 4 -10.94 15.70 16.81
C ALA A 4 -11.47 15.44 15.40
N MET A 5 -11.65 16.48 14.59
CA MET A 5 -12.04 16.37 13.18
C MET A 5 -10.99 15.68 12.33
N ALA A 6 -9.72 15.84 12.67
CA ALA A 6 -8.57 15.21 12.00
C ALA A 6 -8.25 13.80 12.52
N GLY A 7 -9.01 13.27 13.48
CA GLY A 7 -8.80 11.93 14.07
C GLY A 7 -7.63 11.83 15.06
N ILE A 8 -7.05 12.97 15.49
CA ILE A 8 -5.88 13.04 16.37
C ILE A 8 -6.19 13.58 17.78
N GLY A 9 -7.48 13.61 18.16
CA GLY A 9 -7.94 14.12 19.44
C GLY A 9 -7.86 13.12 20.62
N LEU A 10 -7.45 11.88 20.38
CA LEU A 10 -7.33 10.84 21.40
C LEU A 10 -5.86 10.60 21.77
N PRO A 11 -5.55 10.22 23.03
CA PRO A 11 -4.19 9.83 23.40
C PRO A 11 -3.68 8.68 22.52
N GLY A 12 -2.48 8.84 21.97
CA GLY A 12 -1.82 7.83 21.14
C GLY A 12 -2.17 7.84 19.65
N THR A 13 -3.02 8.76 19.17
CA THR A 13 -3.33 8.91 17.73
C THR A 13 -2.52 10.02 17.04
N GLN A 14 -1.73 10.77 17.80
CA GLN A 14 -0.84 11.83 17.33
C GLN A 14 0.46 11.26 16.75
N ASP A 15 0.85 11.77 15.59
CA ASP A 15 2.18 11.55 14.99
C ASP A 15 2.71 12.91 14.53
N PRO A 16 3.77 13.45 15.16
CA PRO A 16 4.30 14.77 14.85
C PRO A 16 4.62 14.99 13.37
N ASN A 17 4.94 13.92 12.62
CA ASN A 17 5.26 14.00 11.20
C ASN A 17 4.02 14.14 10.31
N LEU A 18 2.85 13.70 10.78
CA LEU A 18 1.59 13.68 10.03
C LEU A 18 0.56 14.68 10.56
N ASP A 19 0.67 15.08 11.83
CA ASP A 19 -0.33 15.92 12.51
C ASP A 19 -0.58 17.24 11.79
N THR A 20 0.48 17.89 11.29
CA THR A 20 0.34 19.15 10.55
C THR A 20 -0.51 18.98 9.28
N VAL A 21 -0.34 17.85 8.57
CA VAL A 21 -1.08 17.55 7.35
C VAL A 21 -2.50 17.10 7.68
N LYS A 22 -2.67 16.28 8.72
CA LYS A 22 -3.99 15.89 9.24
C LYS A 22 -4.82 17.11 9.63
N LEU A 23 -4.21 18.09 10.30
CA LEU A 23 -4.88 19.35 10.65
C LEU A 23 -5.24 20.20 9.43
N ARG A 24 -4.36 20.30 8.42
CA ARG A 24 -4.65 21.04 7.18
C ARG A 24 -5.81 20.40 6.40
N GLN A 25 -5.89 19.07 6.42
CA GLN A 25 -6.94 18.28 5.77
C GLN A 25 -8.11 17.95 6.70
N ALA A 26 -8.25 18.59 7.88
CA ALA A 26 -9.24 18.21 8.89
C ALA A 26 -10.68 18.21 8.38
N ALA A 27 -11.06 19.15 7.52
CA ALA A 27 -12.40 19.18 6.92
C ALA A 27 -12.65 17.99 5.98
N SER A 28 -11.61 17.60 5.22
CA SER A 28 -11.64 16.44 4.32
C SER A 28 -11.70 15.13 5.13
N LEU A 29 -10.91 15.02 6.20
CA LEU A 29 -10.88 13.86 7.09
C LEU A 29 -12.15 13.71 7.95
N ALA A 30 -12.79 14.83 8.33
CA ALA A 30 -14.07 14.80 9.03
C ALA A 30 -15.22 14.29 8.15
N ASN A 31 -15.06 14.36 6.83
CA ASN A 31 -16.02 13.81 5.90
C ASN A 31 -15.95 12.28 5.92
N GLN A 32 -17.06 11.62 6.28
CA GLN A 32 -17.16 10.17 6.43
C GLN A 32 -17.14 9.41 5.08
N VAL A 33 -17.04 10.11 3.95
CA VAL A 33 -16.96 9.49 2.62
C VAL A 33 -15.51 9.08 2.34
N ASP A 34 -15.25 7.79 2.40
CA ASP A 34 -13.96 7.18 2.11
C ASP A 34 -13.74 7.05 0.60
N GLY A 35 -13.40 8.16 -0.06
CA GLY A 35 -13.11 8.22 -1.49
C GLY A 35 -11.61 8.02 -1.83
N PRO A 36 -11.29 7.52 -3.03
CA PRO A 36 -9.90 7.37 -3.49
C PRO A 36 -9.14 8.69 -3.53
N GLU A 37 -9.80 9.79 -3.90
CA GLU A 37 -9.21 11.14 -3.94
C GLU A 37 -8.79 11.62 -2.57
N ARG A 38 -9.56 11.31 -1.52
CA ARG A 38 -9.22 11.71 -0.15
C ARG A 38 -7.89 11.09 0.29
N LEU A 39 -7.73 9.79 0.02
CA LEU A 39 -6.51 9.04 0.32
C LEU A 39 -5.32 9.57 -0.49
N THR A 40 -5.48 9.73 -1.81
CA THR A 40 -4.37 10.16 -2.66
C THR A 40 -3.94 11.59 -2.38
N LEU A 41 -4.87 12.52 -2.13
CA LEU A 41 -4.55 13.91 -1.77
C LEU A 41 -3.80 14.00 -0.45
N PHE A 42 -4.30 13.33 0.60
CA PHE A 42 -3.62 13.32 1.89
C PHE A 42 -2.19 12.77 1.79
N LEU A 43 -2.03 11.62 1.11
CA LEU A 43 -0.71 11.01 0.93
C LEU A 43 0.20 11.88 0.05
N ALA A 44 -0.33 12.49 -1.00
CA ALA A 44 0.46 13.36 -1.87
C ALA A 44 0.98 14.59 -1.12
N GLU A 45 0.17 15.16 -0.25
CA GLU A 45 0.56 16.30 0.59
C GLU A 45 1.55 15.89 1.68
N ALA A 46 1.31 14.77 2.38
CA ALA A 46 2.18 14.28 3.44
C ALA A 46 3.58 13.89 2.93
N PHE A 47 3.64 13.26 1.76
CA PHE A 47 4.88 12.76 1.19
C PHE A 47 5.45 13.66 0.10
N LYS A 48 4.84 14.83 -0.17
CA LYS A 48 5.28 15.79 -1.20
C LYS A 48 5.60 15.13 -2.54
N ALA A 49 4.81 14.12 -2.91
CA ALA A 49 5.03 13.29 -4.09
C ALA A 49 3.69 12.94 -4.74
N PRO A 50 3.62 12.75 -6.07
CA PRO A 50 2.38 12.32 -6.70
C PRO A 50 2.00 10.91 -6.21
N VAL A 51 0.73 10.72 -5.84
CA VAL A 51 0.19 9.43 -5.42
C VAL A 51 -1.04 9.10 -6.26
N GLN A 52 -1.05 7.91 -6.85
CA GLN A 52 -2.18 7.39 -7.61
C GLN A 52 -2.64 6.07 -6.99
N ILE A 53 -3.94 5.79 -7.10
CA ILE A 53 -4.52 4.53 -6.65
C ILE A 53 -5.01 3.73 -7.86
N LYS A 54 -4.71 2.43 -7.84
CA LYS A 54 -5.33 1.46 -8.72
C LYS A 54 -6.26 0.58 -7.90
N GLU A 55 -7.54 0.76 -8.15
CA GLU A 55 -8.61 0.05 -7.46
C GLU A 55 -8.86 -1.34 -8.07
N PHE A 56 -9.58 -2.16 -7.32
CA PHE A 56 -10.07 -3.46 -7.74
C PHE A 56 -9.01 -4.45 -8.25
N ILE A 57 -7.88 -4.54 -7.53
CA ILE A 57 -6.80 -5.46 -7.87
C ILE A 57 -7.24 -6.90 -7.62
N SER A 58 -7.21 -7.70 -8.68
CA SER A 58 -7.47 -9.12 -8.64
C SER A 58 -6.48 -9.84 -7.72
N ALA A 59 -7.01 -10.55 -6.72
CA ALA A 59 -6.25 -11.32 -5.76
C ALA A 59 -6.92 -12.66 -5.45
N TRP A 60 -6.10 -13.69 -5.25
CA TRP A 60 -6.54 -14.98 -4.75
C TRP A 60 -6.42 -15.01 -3.23
N ILE A 61 -7.56 -15.15 -2.56
CA ILE A 61 -7.70 -15.20 -1.11
C ILE A 61 -7.62 -16.66 -0.66
N THR A 62 -6.73 -16.96 0.28
CA THR A 62 -6.69 -18.28 0.91
C THR A 62 -7.87 -18.43 1.88
N VAL A 63 -8.62 -19.52 1.75
CA VAL A 63 -9.70 -19.88 2.66
C VAL A 63 -9.13 -20.74 3.79
N PRO A 64 -9.25 -20.31 5.07
CA PRO A 64 -8.82 -21.11 6.21
C PRO A 64 -9.43 -22.52 6.17
N THR A 65 -8.67 -23.53 6.56
CA THR A 65 -9.06 -24.96 6.45
C THR A 65 -10.36 -25.30 7.20
N GLY A 66 -10.70 -24.53 8.24
CA GLY A 66 -11.96 -24.65 8.98
C GLY A 66 -13.18 -24.03 8.27
N LEU A 67 -12.94 -23.10 7.34
CA LEU A 67 -13.97 -22.43 6.54
C LEU A 67 -14.12 -23.03 5.14
N GLN A 68 -13.23 -23.97 4.76
CA GLN A 68 -13.33 -24.69 3.51
C GLN A 68 -14.56 -25.62 3.53
N THR A 69 -15.26 -25.67 2.39
CA THR A 69 -16.42 -26.52 2.23
C THR A 69 -16.06 -28.00 2.38
N ARG A 70 -16.83 -28.71 3.20
CA ARG A 70 -16.73 -30.17 3.37
C ARG A 70 -18.12 -30.78 3.31
N LEU A 71 -18.23 -31.95 2.69
CA LEU A 71 -19.48 -32.72 2.68
C LEU A 71 -19.92 -33.01 4.12
N ALA A 72 -21.24 -33.02 4.32
CA ALA A 72 -21.89 -33.23 5.61
C ALA A 72 -21.53 -32.19 6.71
N LYS A 73 -20.99 -31.02 6.35
CA LYS A 73 -20.82 -29.87 7.25
C LYS A 73 -21.75 -28.71 6.90
N ALA A 74 -21.85 -27.74 7.80
CA ALA A 74 -22.51 -26.47 7.54
C ALA A 74 -21.89 -25.77 6.31
N PHE A 75 -22.69 -24.97 5.59
CA PHE A 75 -22.28 -24.22 4.39
C PHE A 75 -21.81 -25.08 3.20
N ALA A 76 -22.26 -26.33 3.11
CA ALA A 76 -21.95 -27.24 1.98
C ALA A 76 -22.96 -27.17 0.80
N GLY A 77 -23.92 -26.25 0.85
CA GLY A 77 -24.91 -26.07 -0.21
C GLY A 77 -24.36 -25.30 -1.42
N LEU A 78 -24.43 -25.89 -2.61
CA LEU A 78 -24.11 -25.24 -3.87
C LEU A 78 -25.02 -24.03 -4.08
N GLY A 79 -24.44 -22.91 -4.53
CA GLY A 79 -25.16 -21.65 -4.74
C GLY A 79 -25.58 -20.91 -3.47
N LYS A 80 -25.21 -21.41 -2.28
CA LYS A 80 -25.49 -20.74 -0.99
C LYS A 80 -24.20 -20.35 -0.27
N GLY A 81 -23.39 -21.35 0.09
CA GLY A 81 -22.17 -21.13 0.88
C GLY A 81 -21.00 -22.04 0.49
N ALA A 82 -21.22 -23.00 -0.41
CA ALA A 82 -20.15 -23.86 -0.88
C ALA A 82 -19.15 -23.06 -1.75
N THR A 83 -17.88 -23.15 -1.41
CA THR A 83 -16.76 -22.62 -2.19
C THR A 83 -15.97 -23.78 -2.81
N ILE A 84 -15.53 -23.62 -4.06
CA ILE A 84 -14.67 -24.59 -4.71
C ILE A 84 -13.19 -24.36 -4.36
N GLY A 85 -12.56 -25.38 -3.80
CA GLY A 85 -11.12 -25.38 -3.51
C GLY A 85 -10.70 -24.49 -2.33
N PRO A 86 -9.38 -24.39 -2.08
CA PRO A 86 -8.83 -23.71 -0.90
C PRO A 86 -8.70 -22.19 -1.07
N ARG A 87 -9.13 -21.61 -2.20
CA ARG A 87 -8.93 -20.18 -2.51
C ARG A 87 -10.15 -19.57 -3.20
N VAL A 88 -10.45 -18.32 -2.88
CA VAL A 88 -11.50 -17.51 -3.52
C VAL A 88 -10.87 -16.38 -4.31
N PHE A 89 -11.38 -16.14 -5.52
CA PHE A 89 -10.98 -14.99 -6.30
C PHE A 89 -11.76 -13.74 -5.87
N SER A 90 -11.05 -12.65 -5.58
CA SER A 90 -11.64 -11.36 -5.20
C SER A 90 -10.96 -10.24 -5.96
N ARG A 91 -11.74 -9.22 -6.32
CA ARG A 91 -11.20 -7.95 -6.85
C ARG A 91 -11.35 -6.81 -5.86
N GLN A 92 -12.27 -6.89 -4.91
CA GLN A 92 -12.60 -5.79 -4.00
C GLN A 92 -11.72 -5.69 -2.76
N SER A 93 -10.89 -6.71 -2.48
CA SER A 93 -10.14 -6.79 -1.23
C SER A 93 -8.72 -6.21 -1.31
N ARG A 94 -8.31 -5.68 -2.46
CA ARG A 94 -6.94 -5.23 -2.68
C ARG A 94 -6.85 -4.00 -3.58
N ILE A 95 -5.97 -3.07 -3.22
CA ILE A 95 -5.63 -1.88 -3.99
C ILE A 95 -4.10 -1.79 -4.17
N GLU A 96 -3.65 -1.05 -5.19
CA GLU A 96 -2.23 -0.70 -5.36
C GLU A 96 -2.08 0.83 -5.34
N LEU A 97 -1.29 1.34 -4.41
CA LEU A 97 -0.86 2.74 -4.38
C LEU A 97 0.43 2.87 -5.18
N ARG A 98 0.47 3.83 -6.11
CA ARG A 98 1.67 4.20 -6.87
C ARG A 98 2.17 5.55 -6.35
N VAL A 99 3.41 5.60 -5.88
CA VAL A 99 4.04 6.83 -5.37
C VAL A 99 5.20 7.21 -6.28
N GLY A 100 5.20 8.44 -6.78
CA GLY A 100 6.22 8.99 -7.66
C GLY A 100 5.66 9.53 -8.98
N PRO A 101 6.54 9.97 -9.89
CA PRO A 101 7.99 9.72 -9.90
C PRO A 101 8.75 10.44 -8.77
N LEU A 102 9.72 9.74 -8.18
CA LEU A 102 10.55 10.22 -7.08
C LEU A 102 12.00 10.43 -7.53
N GLY A 103 12.73 11.30 -6.83
CA GLY A 103 14.20 11.33 -6.93
C GLY A 103 14.86 10.12 -6.28
N TYR A 104 16.16 9.92 -6.53
CA TYR A 104 16.88 8.73 -6.07
C TYR A 104 16.94 8.57 -4.54
N GLU A 105 17.19 9.66 -3.81
CA GLU A 105 17.26 9.61 -2.34
C GLU A 105 15.89 9.37 -1.70
N GLU A 106 14.83 9.96 -2.25
CA GLU A 106 13.47 9.70 -1.79
C GLU A 106 13.06 8.26 -2.06
N PHE A 107 13.37 7.75 -3.25
CA PHE A 107 13.16 6.35 -3.59
C PHE A 107 13.87 5.42 -2.60
N LYS A 108 15.13 5.70 -2.25
CA LYS A 108 15.87 4.95 -1.23
C LYS A 108 15.21 5.00 0.14
N ALA A 109 14.66 6.15 0.53
CA ALA A 109 13.93 6.29 1.80
C ALA A 109 12.60 5.51 1.84
N PHE A 110 12.02 5.20 0.67
CA PHE A 110 10.84 4.33 0.54
C PHE A 110 11.18 2.83 0.45
N LEU A 111 12.45 2.45 0.35
CA LEU A 111 12.83 1.04 0.34
C LEU A 111 12.58 0.37 1.71
N PRO A 112 12.47 -0.97 1.76
CA PRO A 112 12.36 -1.70 3.03
C PRO A 112 13.46 -1.32 4.03
N GLY A 113 13.03 -0.92 5.23
CA GLY A 113 13.91 -0.40 6.29
C GLY A 113 14.09 1.11 6.31
N GLY A 114 13.53 1.84 5.34
CA GLY A 114 13.54 3.31 5.33
C GLY A 114 12.41 3.92 6.18
N GLU A 115 12.71 5.04 6.84
CA GLU A 115 11.75 5.75 7.70
C GLU A 115 10.54 6.27 6.91
N ARG A 116 10.73 6.68 5.65
CA ARG A 116 9.62 7.21 4.82
C ARG A 116 8.59 6.12 4.51
N LEU A 117 9.03 4.88 4.28
CA LEU A 117 8.12 3.74 4.13
C LEU A 117 7.34 3.45 5.42
N LYS A 118 7.99 3.55 6.59
CA LYS A 118 7.35 3.33 7.88
C LYS A 118 6.24 4.36 8.12
N LEU A 119 6.53 5.64 7.89
CA LEU A 119 5.54 6.71 7.97
C LEU A 119 4.42 6.52 6.94
N PHE A 120 4.74 6.08 5.71
CA PHE A 120 3.73 5.83 4.67
C PHE A 120 2.77 4.72 5.08
N LYS A 121 3.28 3.63 5.65
CA LYS A 121 2.45 2.55 6.19
C LYS A 121 1.51 3.05 7.29
N GLN A 122 2.00 3.91 8.18
CA GLN A 122 1.18 4.49 9.24
C GLN A 122 0.08 5.38 8.65
N ALA A 123 0.43 6.30 7.75
CA ALA A 123 -0.51 7.18 7.07
C ALA A 123 -1.63 6.41 6.34
N VAL A 124 -1.27 5.35 5.61
CA VAL A 124 -2.26 4.49 4.93
C VAL A 124 -3.16 3.78 5.93
N ARG A 125 -2.60 3.25 7.03
CA ARG A 125 -3.34 2.57 8.09
C ARG A 125 -4.32 3.50 8.80
N ASP A 126 -3.92 4.74 9.06
CA ASP A 126 -4.78 5.74 9.69
C ASP A 126 -6.01 6.08 8.84
N MET A 127 -5.88 5.99 7.51
CA MET A 127 -6.96 6.34 6.58
C MET A 127 -7.83 5.17 6.11
N VAL A 128 -7.22 4.02 5.84
CA VAL A 128 -7.89 2.83 5.27
C VAL A 128 -8.22 1.79 6.35
N GLY A 129 -7.58 1.90 7.52
CA GLY A 129 -7.60 0.87 8.54
C GLY A 129 -6.92 -0.41 8.06
N GLU A 130 -7.46 -1.55 8.50
CA GLU A 130 -6.98 -2.88 8.10
C GLU A 130 -7.93 -3.55 7.09
N SER A 131 -9.01 -2.91 6.66
CA SER A 131 -10.07 -3.54 5.86
C SER A 131 -9.61 -4.09 4.49
N LEU A 132 -8.57 -3.50 3.90
CA LEU A 132 -8.07 -3.80 2.56
C LEU A 132 -6.59 -4.15 2.57
N ASP A 133 -6.19 -5.10 1.71
CA ASP A 133 -4.77 -5.29 1.41
C ASP A 133 -4.28 -4.14 0.52
N VAL A 134 -3.26 -3.42 0.96
CA VAL A 134 -2.67 -2.31 0.20
C VAL A 134 -1.29 -2.70 -0.29
N ASP A 135 -1.12 -2.75 -1.60
CA ASP A 135 0.20 -2.86 -2.23
C ASP A 135 0.77 -1.46 -2.49
N LEU A 136 2.10 -1.33 -2.47
CA LEU A 136 2.80 -0.08 -2.78
C LEU A 136 3.75 -0.30 -3.95
N ARG A 137 3.60 0.49 -5.00
CA ARG A 137 4.55 0.62 -6.09
C ARG A 137 5.29 1.94 -5.96
N ILE A 138 6.62 1.86 -5.92
CA ILE A 138 7.49 3.02 -5.81
C ILE A 138 8.05 3.30 -7.20
N VAL A 139 7.82 4.49 -7.71
CA VAL A 139 8.20 4.90 -9.06
C VAL A 139 9.41 5.85 -8.96
N LEU A 140 10.53 5.46 -9.55
CA LEU A 140 11.75 6.28 -9.65
C LEU A 140 11.75 7.05 -10.96
N ALA A 141 11.99 8.35 -10.90
CA ALA A 141 12.12 9.20 -12.08
C ALA A 141 13.20 8.65 -13.02
N ARG A 142 12.93 8.64 -14.32
CA ARG A 142 13.85 8.08 -15.33
C ARG A 142 15.26 8.68 -15.27
N GLU A 143 15.38 9.98 -14.98
CA GLU A 143 16.66 10.70 -14.89
C GLU A 143 17.44 10.36 -13.60
N ALA A 144 16.74 9.82 -12.59
CA ALA A 144 17.30 9.46 -11.30
C ALA A 144 17.71 7.97 -11.21
N VAL A 145 17.55 7.20 -12.29
CA VAL A 145 17.97 5.79 -12.34
C VAL A 145 19.51 5.74 -12.36
N PRO A 146 20.16 5.14 -11.34
CA PRO A 146 21.61 5.08 -11.29
C PRO A 146 22.16 4.11 -12.34
N PRO A 147 23.38 4.34 -12.85
CA PRO A 147 24.05 3.36 -13.69
C PRO A 147 24.31 2.06 -12.90
N PRO A 148 24.15 0.88 -13.52
CA PRO A 148 24.41 -0.39 -12.86
C PRO A 148 25.92 -0.57 -12.62
N GLN A 149 26.38 -0.22 -11.42
CA GLN A 149 27.77 -0.41 -10.99
C GLN A 149 27.87 -1.46 -9.89
N ILE A 150 28.73 -2.46 -10.11
CA ILE A 150 29.01 -3.51 -9.13
C ILE A 150 29.54 -2.87 -7.84
N GLY A 151 29.01 -3.30 -6.69
CA GLY A 151 29.37 -2.77 -5.38
C GLY A 151 28.61 -1.51 -4.94
N ALA A 152 27.94 -0.80 -5.87
CA ALA A 152 27.15 0.41 -5.55
C ALA A 152 25.63 0.17 -5.57
N VAL A 153 25.16 -0.89 -6.24
CA VAL A 153 23.73 -1.20 -6.37
C VAL A 153 23.32 -2.44 -5.57
N ARG A 154 22.05 -2.47 -5.14
CA ARG A 154 21.43 -3.63 -4.48
C ARG A 154 20.47 -4.32 -5.43
N LEU A 155 20.70 -5.60 -5.71
CA LEU A 155 19.83 -6.40 -6.56
C LEU A 155 18.39 -6.42 -6.01
N GLY A 156 17.41 -6.37 -6.92
CA GLY A 156 15.98 -6.31 -6.58
C GLY A 156 15.52 -5.02 -5.89
N ARG A 157 16.41 -4.01 -5.73
CA ARG A 157 16.08 -2.74 -5.07
C ARG A 157 16.51 -1.52 -5.88
N THR A 158 17.78 -1.44 -6.26
CA THR A 158 18.38 -0.25 -6.90
C THR A 158 19.23 -0.59 -8.13
N ALA A 159 19.00 -1.75 -8.74
CA ALA A 159 19.76 -2.22 -9.89
C ALA A 159 18.83 -2.39 -11.10
N TRP A 160 19.13 -1.66 -12.18
CA TRP A 160 18.46 -1.79 -13.48
C TRP A 160 19.51 -2.11 -14.55
N LEU A 161 19.36 -3.23 -15.24
CA LEU A 161 20.26 -3.65 -16.30
C LEU A 161 19.74 -3.15 -17.65
N ALA A 162 20.58 -2.42 -18.39
CA ALA A 162 20.35 -2.02 -19.79
C ALA A 162 18.93 -1.47 -20.05
N ARG A 163 18.47 -0.51 -19.23
CA ARG A 163 17.12 0.06 -19.36
C ARG A 163 17.07 1.08 -20.51
N PRO A 164 16.27 0.88 -21.57
CA PRO A 164 16.12 1.87 -22.63
C PRO A 164 15.51 3.16 -22.09
N ILE A 165 16.00 4.32 -22.53
CA ILE A 165 15.47 5.64 -22.16
C ILE A 165 13.97 5.78 -22.49
N GLU A 166 13.52 5.12 -23.55
CA GLU A 166 12.12 5.10 -24.00
C GLU A 166 11.16 4.41 -23.02
N ARG A 167 11.69 3.64 -22.06
CA ARG A 167 10.88 2.89 -21.08
C ARG A 167 10.27 3.76 -19.97
N GLY A 168 10.46 5.08 -20.01
CA GLY A 168 9.85 6.04 -19.08
C GLY A 168 10.39 5.93 -17.66
N ASP A 169 9.60 6.25 -16.64
CA ASP A 169 10.00 6.11 -15.22
C ASP A 169 10.13 4.64 -14.80
N ALA A 170 10.98 4.35 -13.82
CA ALA A 170 11.21 3.01 -13.31
C ALA A 170 10.18 2.64 -12.24
N ASP A 171 9.24 1.76 -12.59
CA ASP A 171 8.12 1.35 -11.73
C ASP A 171 8.19 -0.12 -11.28
N ASP A 172 9.36 -0.75 -11.40
CA ASP A 172 9.58 -2.17 -11.12
C ASP A 172 9.45 -2.53 -9.62
N MET A 173 9.66 -1.56 -8.71
CA MET A 173 9.68 -1.78 -7.27
C MET A 173 8.27 -1.84 -6.68
N ARG A 174 7.79 -3.05 -6.37
CA ARG A 174 6.50 -3.31 -5.74
C ARG A 174 6.65 -4.04 -4.40
N LEU A 175 6.11 -3.44 -3.35
CA LEU A 175 5.93 -4.03 -2.03
C LEU A 175 4.49 -4.53 -1.90
N ARG A 176 4.33 -5.80 -1.55
CA ARG A 176 3.00 -6.40 -1.34
C ARG A 176 2.56 -6.25 0.10
N THR A 177 1.27 -5.97 0.30
CA THR A 177 0.59 -5.92 1.61
C THR A 177 1.39 -5.09 2.62
N ILE A 178 1.57 -3.80 2.31
CA ILE A 178 2.20 -2.85 3.23
C ILE A 178 1.31 -2.51 4.43
N VAL A 179 0.00 -2.61 4.23
CA VAL A 179 -1.11 -2.51 5.21
C VAL A 179 -2.16 -3.55 4.80
N GLY A 180 -2.88 -4.12 5.76
CA GLY A 180 -3.95 -5.07 5.48
C GLY A 180 -4.22 -6.01 6.65
N TRP A 181 -5.49 -6.41 6.77
CA TRP A 181 -6.00 -7.33 7.78
C TRP A 181 -5.33 -8.70 7.78
N ARG A 182 -4.69 -9.09 6.67
CA ARG A 182 -4.14 -10.43 6.55
C ARG A 182 -2.71 -10.53 7.04
N PRO A 183 -2.45 -11.40 8.04
CA PRO A 183 -1.10 -11.86 8.33
C PRO A 183 -0.70 -12.91 7.26
N GLU A 184 -0.56 -12.50 6.00
CA GLU A 184 0.11 -13.37 5.02
C GLU A 184 1.61 -13.09 5.14
N MET A 185 2.25 -13.88 6.01
CA MET A 185 3.68 -14.15 6.09
C MET A 185 4.61 -13.01 5.64
N THR A 186 5.02 -12.19 6.61
CA THR A 186 6.32 -11.50 6.58
C THR A 186 7.43 -12.52 6.26
N GLY A 187 7.72 -12.72 4.98
CA GLY A 187 8.82 -13.56 4.52
C GLY A 187 8.42 -14.58 3.46
N VAL A 188 8.34 -14.13 2.21
CA VAL A 188 9.01 -14.84 1.10
C VAL A 188 9.63 -13.77 0.19
N ALA A 189 10.69 -13.16 0.70
CA ALA A 189 11.78 -12.70 -0.12
C ALA A 189 12.96 -13.61 0.24
N ALA A 190 13.02 -14.74 -0.44
CA ALA A 190 14.19 -15.62 -0.53
C ALA A 190 14.38 -15.91 -2.03
#